data_AF-A0A7X9J735-F1
#
_entry.id   AF-A0A7X9J735-F1
#
_cell.length_a   1.000
_cell.length_b   1.000
_cell.length_c   1.000
_cell.angle_alpha   90.00
_cell.angle_beta   90.00
_cell.angle_gamma   90.00
#
_symmetry.space_group_name_H-M   'P 1'
#
loop_
_entity.id
_entity.type
_entity.pdbx_description
1 polymer ?
#
loop_
_entity_poly.entity_id
_entity_poly.type
_entity_poly.pdbx_seq_one_letter_code
_entity_poly.pdbx_strand_id
1 'polypeptide(L)'
;MEFAKKASDELHAAFQAREFENEGMARVCARRAAGWAIKDYLQRKHVPIPTPNAFGLLKDESIRYFLPAEAVPIIEHLTLRVGQDFNLPDEVDLLQETRHLLALFDIPFTEEG
;
A
#
# COMPACT_ATOMS: atom_id res chain seq x y z
N MET A 1 10.50 10.55 9.17
CA MET A 1 9.62 10.90 8.04
C MET A 1 10.17 10.42 6.69
N GLU A 2 11.07 9.42 6.65
CA GLU A 2 11.59 8.90 5.37
C GLU A 2 10.57 7.95 4.70
N PHE A 3 9.85 7.15 5.49
CA PHE A 3 8.88 6.19 4.98
C PHE A 3 7.61 6.85 4.46
N ALA A 4 7.06 7.86 5.15
CA ALA A 4 5.94 8.66 4.63
C ALA A 4 6.21 9.22 3.24
N LYS A 5 7.37 9.85 3.02
CA LYS A 5 7.74 10.39 1.70
C LYS A 5 7.82 9.28 0.65
N LYS A 6 8.50 8.16 0.95
CA LYS A 6 8.59 7.01 0.03
C LYS A 6 7.21 6.44 -0.31
N ALA A 7 6.28 6.40 0.64
CA ALA A 7 4.91 5.96 0.40
C ALA A 7 4.22 6.85 -0.65
N SER A 8 4.28 8.17 -0.46
CA SER A 8 3.67 9.12 -1.39
C SER A 8 4.34 9.11 -2.77
N ASP A 9 5.68 9.03 -2.83
CA ASP A 9 6.43 8.95 -4.10
C ASP A 9 6.04 7.71 -4.91
N GLU A 10 5.87 6.56 -4.24
CA GLU A 10 5.48 5.29 -4.88
C GLU A 10 4.02 5.31 -5.33
N LEU A 11 3.14 5.96 -4.56
CA LEU A 11 1.75 6.10 -4.96
C LEU A 11 1.63 7.03 -6.17
N HIS A 12 2.43 8.10 -6.23
CA HIS A 12 2.51 8.97 -7.41
C HIS A 12 2.99 8.19 -8.64
N ALA A 13 4.04 7.38 -8.51
CA ALA A 13 4.51 6.49 -9.58
C ALA A 13 3.43 5.48 -10.02
N ALA A 14 2.56 5.04 -9.10
CA ALA A 14 1.43 4.17 -9.44
C ALA A 14 0.42 4.87 -10.35
N PHE A 15 0.01 6.09 -9.98
CA PHE A 15 -0.93 6.88 -10.78
C PHE A 15 -0.34 7.24 -12.15
N GLN A 16 0.92 7.68 -12.21
CA GLN A 16 1.61 7.90 -13.48
C GLN A 16 1.63 6.64 -14.36
N ALA A 17 1.96 5.47 -13.79
CA ALA A 17 1.94 4.22 -14.54
C ALA A 17 0.55 3.89 -15.11
N ARG A 18 -0.52 4.21 -14.39
CA ARG A 18 -1.89 4.07 -14.87
C ARG A 18 -2.20 5.03 -16.02
N GLU A 19 -1.75 6.28 -15.96
CA GLU A 19 -1.90 7.24 -17.06
C GLU A 19 -1.20 6.76 -18.34
N PHE A 20 -0.11 6.01 -18.22
CA PHE A 20 0.57 5.33 -19.34
C PHE A 20 0.01 3.94 -19.67
N GLU A 21 -1.19 3.59 -19.21
CA GLU A 21 -1.86 2.29 -19.41
C GLU A 21 -1.05 1.07 -18.92
N ASN A 22 -0.06 1.29 -18.04
CA ASN A 22 0.77 0.26 -17.45
C ASN A 22 0.21 -0.23 -16.11
N GLU A 23 -0.99 -0.81 -16.17
CA GLU A 23 -1.73 -1.31 -15.00
C GLU A 23 -0.94 -2.33 -14.16
N GLY A 24 -0.07 -3.11 -14.79
CA GLY A 24 0.84 -4.03 -14.09
C GLY A 24 1.78 -3.28 -13.15
N MET A 25 2.48 -2.26 -13.66
CA MET A 25 3.38 -1.42 -12.87
C MET A 25 2.60 -0.59 -11.83
N ALA A 26 1.44 -0.05 -12.20
CA ALA A 26 0.58 0.71 -11.28
C ALA A 26 0.29 -0.10 -10.00
N ARG A 27 -0.14 -1.37 -10.17
CA ARG A 27 -0.40 -2.26 -9.03
C ARG A 27 0.86 -2.64 -8.23
N VAL A 28 2.05 -2.67 -8.86
CA VAL A 28 3.31 -2.91 -8.14
C VAL A 28 3.67 -1.70 -7.28
N CYS A 29 3.61 -0.51 -7.85
CA CYS A 29 3.87 0.76 -7.15
C CYS A 29 2.90 0.97 -5.98
N ALA A 30 1.61 0.68 -6.16
CA ALA A 30 0.61 0.75 -5.09
C ALA A 30 0.95 -0.16 -3.89
N ARG A 31 1.32 -1.42 -4.14
CA ARG A 31 1.75 -2.33 -3.06
C ARG A 31 3.02 -1.86 -2.35
N ARG A 32 3.96 -1.26 -3.09
CA ARG A 32 5.19 -0.69 -2.50
C ARG A 32 4.85 0.52 -1.61
N ALA A 33 4.00 1.40 -2.09
CA ALA A 33 3.49 2.54 -1.33
C ALA A 33 2.82 2.09 -0.02
N ALA A 34 1.93 1.10 -0.08
CA ALA A 34 1.30 0.52 1.11
C ALA A 34 2.32 -0.06 2.11
N GLY A 35 3.34 -0.77 1.63
CA GLY A 35 4.40 -1.29 2.49
C GLY A 35 5.22 -0.19 3.18
N TRP A 36 5.50 0.92 2.50
CA TRP A 36 6.14 2.09 3.13
C TRP A 36 5.21 2.77 4.14
N ALA A 37 3.92 2.90 3.83
CA ALA A 37 2.93 3.49 4.72
C ALA A 37 2.82 2.72 6.04
N ILE A 38 2.76 1.38 5.98
CA ILE A 38 2.76 0.52 7.16
C ILE A 38 4.05 0.69 7.98
N LYS A 39 5.22 0.73 7.34
CA LYS A 39 6.49 0.94 8.05
C LYS A 39 6.51 2.27 8.79
N ASP A 40 6.02 3.34 8.16
CA ASP A 40 5.92 4.66 8.79
C ASP A 40 5.01 4.61 10.04
N TYR A 41 3.84 3.97 9.89
CA TYR A 41 2.89 3.81 10.99
C TYR A 41 3.47 3.01 12.15
N LEU A 42 4.05 1.83 11.89
CA LEU A 42 4.68 0.99 12.91
C LEU A 42 5.83 1.72 13.61
N GLN A 43 6.67 2.45 12.84
CA GLN A 43 7.75 3.26 13.39
C GLN A 43 7.22 4.35 14.34
N ARG A 44 6.16 5.09 13.96
CA ARG A 44 5.53 6.10 14.82
C ARG A 44 4.92 5.50 16.09
N LYS A 45 4.44 4.25 16.01
CA LYS A 45 3.91 3.50 17.16
C LYS A 45 4.99 2.77 17.97
N HIS A 46 6.28 2.93 17.63
CA HIS A 46 7.40 2.23 18.27
C HIS A 46 7.27 0.69 18.24
N VAL A 47 6.59 0.16 17.22
CA VAL A 47 6.46 -1.28 16.98
C VAL A 47 7.64 -1.73 16.11
N PRO A 48 8.36 -2.81 16.46
CA PRO A 48 9.42 -3.35 15.63
C PRO A 48 8.92 -3.72 14.23
N ILE A 49 9.66 -3.35 13.20
CA ILE A 49 9.34 -3.72 11.82
C ILE A 49 9.92 -5.13 11.56
N PRO A 50 9.07 -6.16 11.33
CA PRO A 50 9.54 -7.55 11.28
C PRO A 50 10.31 -7.88 10.00
N THR A 51 10.12 -7.12 8.91
CA THR A 51 10.78 -7.39 7.62
C THR A 51 11.04 -6.11 6.80
N PRO A 52 12.19 -6.04 6.08
CA PRO A 52 12.46 -4.95 5.15
C PRO A 52 11.66 -5.05 3.85
N ASN A 53 11.07 -6.21 3.51
CA ASN A 53 10.32 -6.39 2.26
C ASN A 53 8.90 -5.83 2.39
N ALA A 54 8.53 -4.86 1.56
CA ALA A 54 7.19 -4.24 1.53
C ALA A 54 6.06 -5.27 1.35
N PHE A 55 6.20 -6.20 0.42
CA PHE A 55 5.19 -7.23 0.18
C PHE A 55 5.18 -8.31 1.26
N GLY A 56 6.36 -8.64 1.81
CA GLY A 56 6.48 -9.52 2.98
C GLY A 56 5.76 -8.95 4.19
N LEU A 57 5.89 -7.63 4.41
CA LEU A 57 5.22 -6.92 5.50
C LEU A 57 3.71 -6.94 5.34
N LEU A 58 3.20 -6.72 4.12
CA LEU A 58 1.77 -6.82 3.85
C LEU A 58 1.23 -8.22 4.15
N LYS A 59 2.01 -9.29 3.97
CA LYS A 59 1.58 -10.68 4.25
C LYS A 59 1.75 -11.11 5.71
N ASP A 60 2.43 -10.32 6.52
CA ASP A 60 2.66 -10.67 7.91
C ASP A 60 1.36 -10.46 8.71
N GLU A 61 0.77 -11.53 9.21
CA GLU A 61 -0.46 -11.45 10.01
C GLU A 61 -0.21 -10.81 11.38
N SER A 62 1.02 -10.94 11.92
CA SER A 62 1.36 -10.41 13.25
C SER A 62 1.25 -8.88 13.30
N ILE A 63 1.48 -8.20 12.17
CA ILE A 63 1.37 -6.75 12.13
C ILE A 63 -0.08 -6.26 12.21
N ARG A 64 -1.08 -7.11 11.87
CA ARG A 64 -2.50 -6.73 11.87
C ARG A 64 -2.99 -6.31 13.25
N TYR A 65 -2.45 -6.92 14.30
CA TYR A 65 -2.75 -6.57 15.68
C TYR A 65 -2.39 -5.11 16.03
N PHE A 66 -1.41 -4.54 15.34
CA PHE A 66 -0.94 -3.17 15.60
C PHE A 66 -1.61 -2.13 14.70
N LEU A 67 -2.32 -2.55 13.66
CA LEU A 67 -2.95 -1.67 12.69
C LEU A 67 -4.38 -1.30 13.08
N PRO A 68 -4.90 -0.15 12.60
CA PRO A 68 -6.33 0.15 12.68
C PRO A 68 -7.16 -0.96 12.03
N ALA A 69 -8.33 -1.26 12.59
CA ALA A 69 -9.21 -2.32 12.07
C ALA A 69 -9.62 -2.05 10.62
N GLU A 70 -9.76 -0.79 10.26
CA GLU A 70 -10.08 -0.29 8.92
C GLU A 70 -8.98 -0.60 7.90
N ALA A 71 -7.72 -0.74 8.34
CA ALA A 71 -6.59 -1.03 7.45
C ALA A 71 -6.52 -2.52 7.03
N VAL A 72 -7.12 -3.43 7.82
CA VAL A 72 -7.08 -4.87 7.57
C VAL A 72 -7.68 -5.26 6.21
N PRO A 73 -8.92 -4.89 5.85
CA PRO A 73 -9.50 -5.26 4.56
C PRO A 73 -8.72 -4.69 3.37
N ILE A 74 -8.17 -3.48 3.50
CA ILE A 74 -7.32 -2.85 2.47
C ILE A 74 -6.07 -3.71 2.21
N ILE A 75 -5.41 -4.18 3.27
CA ILE A 75 -4.19 -4.98 3.12
C ILE A 75 -4.53 -6.37 2.56
N GLU A 76 -5.67 -6.95 2.95
CA GLU A 76 -6.17 -8.18 2.33
C GLU A 76 -6.31 -8.00 0.82
N HIS A 77 -6.99 -6.94 0.36
CA HIS A 77 -7.10 -6.59 -1.06
C HIS A 77 -5.74 -6.45 -1.75
N LEU A 78 -4.79 -5.76 -1.12
CA LEU A 78 -3.44 -5.54 -1.67
C LEU A 78 -2.60 -6.83 -1.75
N THR A 79 -2.89 -7.82 -0.91
CA THR A 79 -2.18 -9.11 -0.87
C THR A 79 -2.87 -10.22 -1.65
N LEU A 80 -4.13 -10.03 -2.06
CA LEU A 80 -4.82 -10.92 -2.99
C LEU A 80 -3.91 -11.15 -4.19
N ARG A 81 -3.56 -12.43 -4.37
CA ARG A 81 -2.80 -12.88 -5.52
C ARG A 81 -3.75 -12.75 -6.70
N VAL A 82 -3.39 -11.92 -7.68
CA VAL A 82 -4.04 -11.96 -8.99
C VAL A 82 -3.91 -13.41 -9.45
N GLY A 83 -5.03 -14.14 -9.52
CA GLY A 83 -5.05 -15.57 -9.83
C GLY A 83 -4.46 -15.86 -11.21
N GLN A 84 -4.36 -17.14 -11.59
CA GLN A 84 -3.93 -17.53 -12.94
C GLN A 84 -4.75 -16.87 -14.08
N ASP A 85 -5.94 -16.35 -13.75
CA ASP A 85 -6.82 -15.61 -14.66
C ASP A 85 -6.67 -14.08 -14.59
N PHE A 86 -5.70 -13.55 -13.84
CA PHE A 86 -5.35 -12.13 -13.70
C PHE A 86 -6.50 -11.16 -13.33
N ASN A 87 -7.68 -11.64 -12.95
CA ASN A 87 -8.76 -10.80 -12.48
C ASN A 87 -8.62 -10.56 -10.97
N LEU A 88 -8.40 -9.31 -10.56
CA LEU A 88 -9.03 -8.83 -9.33
C LEU A 88 -10.55 -8.98 -9.53
N PRO A 89 -11.38 -9.09 -8.47
CA PRO A 89 -12.78 -8.73 -8.63
C PRO A 89 -12.78 -7.36 -9.33
N ASP A 90 -13.52 -7.19 -10.42
CA ASP A 90 -13.52 -6.00 -11.29
C ASP A 90 -13.82 -4.67 -10.55
N GLU A 91 -14.06 -4.75 -9.24
CA GLU A 91 -14.50 -3.71 -8.33
C GLU A 91 -13.38 -3.15 -7.43
N VAL A 92 -12.20 -3.78 -7.35
CA VAL A 92 -11.14 -3.36 -6.41
C VAL A 92 -10.02 -2.56 -7.09
N ASP A 93 -10.00 -1.25 -6.87
CA ASP A 93 -8.91 -0.38 -7.31
C ASP A 93 -7.81 -0.28 -6.24
N LEU A 94 -6.73 -1.04 -6.44
CA LEU A 94 -5.58 -1.08 -5.52
C LEU A 94 -4.90 0.28 -5.30
N LEU A 95 -4.97 1.21 -6.27
CA LEU A 95 -4.40 2.54 -6.09
C LEU A 95 -5.26 3.37 -5.13
N GLN A 96 -6.59 3.27 -5.26
CA GLN A 96 -7.51 3.96 -4.35
C GLN A 96 -7.50 3.35 -2.95
N GLU A 97 -7.41 2.02 -2.84
CA GLU A 97 -7.18 1.33 -1.57
C GLU A 97 -5.90 1.84 -0.89
N THR A 98 -4.82 1.95 -1.66
CA THR A 98 -3.54 2.47 -1.14
C THR A 98 -3.66 3.93 -0.74
N ARG A 99 -4.36 4.77 -1.52
CA ARG A 99 -4.64 6.16 -1.17
C ARG A 99 -5.41 6.26 0.14
N HIS A 100 -6.43 5.42 0.33
CA HIS A 100 -7.21 5.36 1.56
C HIS A 100 -6.34 4.94 2.75
N LEU A 101 -5.45 3.96 2.56
CA LEU A 101 -4.49 3.52 3.58
C LEU A 101 -3.52 4.64 4.00
N LEU A 102 -3.00 5.43 3.06
CA LEU A 102 -2.15 6.58 3.38
C LEU A 102 -2.90 7.60 4.24
N ALA A 103 -4.17 7.89 3.88
CA ALA A 103 -5.01 8.79 4.66
C ALA A 103 -5.28 8.26 6.08
N LEU A 104 -5.57 6.96 6.23
CA LEU A 104 -5.74 6.31 7.54
C LEU A 104 -4.48 6.42 8.42
N PHE A 105 -3.31 6.53 7.81
CA PHE A 105 -2.04 6.69 8.52
C PHE A 105 -1.57 8.15 8.59
N ASP A 106 -2.41 9.14 8.27
CA ASP A 106 -2.02 10.56 8.27
C ASP A 106 -0.80 10.87 7.36
N ILE A 107 -0.62 10.10 6.28
CA ILE A 107 0.43 10.34 5.30
C ILE A 107 -0.15 11.24 4.20
N PRO A 108 0.41 12.45 4.00
CA PRO A 108 -0.10 13.37 2.99
C PRO A 108 0.17 12.83 1.59
N PHE A 109 -0.86 12.86 0.74
CA PHE A 109 -0.77 12.52 -0.66
C PHE A 109 -1.70 13.42 -1.48
N THR A 110 -1.16 13.99 -2.55
CA THR A 110 -1.89 14.75 -3.57
C THR A 110 -1.58 14.15 -4.93
N GLU A 111 -2.62 13.91 -5.74
CA GLU A 111 -2.45 13.36 -7.09
C GLU A 111 -1.86 14.39 -8.06
N GLU A 112 -1.95 15.68 -7.73
CA GLU A 112 -1.33 16.75 -8.50
C GLU A 112 0.19 16.77 -8.26
N GLY A 113 0.94 16.36 -9.29
CA GLY A 113 2.38 16.51 -9.40
C GLY A 113 2.80 16.48 -10.87
#